data_AF-A0A2A2QL70-F1
#
_entry.id   AF-A0A2A2QL70-F1
#
_cell.length_a   1.000
_cell.length_b   1.000
_cell.length_c   1.000
_cell.angle_alpha   90.00
_cell.angle_beta   90.00
_cell.angle_gamma   90.00
#
_symmetry.space_group_name_H-M   'P 1'
#
loop_
_entity.id
_entity.type
_entity.pdbx_description
1 polymer ?
#
loop_
_entity_poly.entity_id
_entity_poly.type
_entity_poly.pdbx_seq_one_letter_code
_entity_poly.pdbx_strand_id
1 'polypeptide(L)'
;MKTTIELPDALFHRAKVLAAQRKISLKQLMVEGLEYVTAGPPRQPTELTEDEKEFLEIDPYGIPVLKKRGVVVTNGLVNQMREELGI
;
A
#
# COMPACT_ATOMS: atom_id res chain seq x y z
N MET A 1 21.12 -8.84 -8.33
CA MET A 1 21.96 -7.74 -8.81
C MET A 1 22.77 -7.16 -7.66
N LYS A 2 23.91 -6.51 -7.93
CA LYS A 2 24.69 -5.79 -6.91
C LYS A 2 24.31 -4.31 -6.97
N THR A 3 23.93 -3.75 -5.82
CA THR A 3 23.62 -2.33 -5.67
C THR A 3 24.53 -1.75 -4.60
N THR A 4 25.15 -0.61 -4.90
CA THR A 4 25.97 0.14 -3.94
C THR A 4 25.14 1.33 -3.45
N ILE A 5 25.08 1.52 -2.13
CA ILE A 5 24.31 2.59 -1.49
C ILE A 5 25.25 3.30 -0.52
N GLU A 6 25.34 4.62 -0.60
CA GLU A 6 26.09 5.43 0.37
C GLU A 6 25.22 5.72 1.59
N LEU A 7 25.77 5.49 2.78
CA LEU A 7 25.08 5.68 4.06
C LEU A 7 25.95 6.55 4.97
N PRO A 8 25.37 7.52 5.71
CA PRO A 8 26.12 8.21 6.76
C PRO A 8 26.69 7.22 7.78
N ASP A 9 27.94 7.40 8.19
CA ASP A 9 28.65 6.46 9.09
C ASP A 9 27.87 6.15 10.36
N ALA A 10 27.27 7.16 10.98
CA ALA A 10 26.47 7.01 12.20
C ALA A 10 25.20 6.16 11.96
N LEU A 11 24.61 6.22 10.77
CA LEU A 11 23.47 5.37 10.41
C LEU A 11 23.92 3.94 10.14
N PHE A 12 25.02 3.77 9.41
CA PHE A 12 25.59 2.46 9.11
C PHE A 12 26.01 1.70 10.38
N HIS A 13 26.64 2.39 11.34
CA HIS A 13 27.01 1.80 12.62
C HIS A 13 25.78 1.30 13.39
N ARG A 14 24.75 2.14 13.53
CA ARG A 14 23.49 1.74 14.20
C ARG A 14 22.82 0.56 13.52
N ALA A 15 22.79 0.54 12.18
CA ALA A 15 22.22 -0.57 11.42
C ALA A 15 22.98 -1.89 11.66
N LYS A 16 24.31 -1.87 11.72
CA LYS A 16 25.10 -3.08 12.07
C LYS A 16 24.81 -3.60 13.46
N VAL A 17 24.74 -2.69 14.45
CA VAL A 17 24.43 -3.07 15.84
C VAL A 17 23.05 -3.74 15.89
N LEU A 18 22.06 -3.15 15.23
CA LEU A 18 20.70 -3.70 15.17
C LEU A 18 20.66 -5.07 14.48
N ALA A 19 21.38 -5.24 13.36
CA ALA A 19 21.47 -6.51 12.65
C ALA A 19 22.11 -7.60 13.53
N ALA A 20 23.19 -7.27 14.25
CA ALA A 20 23.86 -8.19 15.17
C ALA A 20 22.95 -8.61 16.33
N GLN A 21 22.23 -7.66 16.94
CA GLN A 21 21.24 -7.94 17.99
C GLN A 21 20.14 -8.89 17.52
N ARG A 22 19.68 -8.73 16.27
CA ARG A 22 18.68 -9.61 15.63
C ARG A 22 19.25 -10.91 15.09
N LYS A 23 20.57 -11.14 15.18
CA LYS A 23 21.28 -12.29 14.59
C LYS A 23 21.04 -12.45 13.08
N ILE A 24 20.90 -11.34 12.36
CA ILE A 24 20.74 -11.32 10.89
C ILE A 24 21.87 -10.54 10.23
N SER A 25 22.02 -10.72 8.92
CA SER A 25 22.97 -9.92 8.15
C SER A 25 22.46 -8.49 7.94
N LEU A 26 23.38 -7.54 7.76
CA LEU A 26 23.01 -6.17 7.39
C LEU A 26 22.21 -6.12 6.07
N LYS A 27 22.55 -6.99 5.11
CA LYS A 27 21.81 -7.13 3.85
C LYS A 27 20.34 -7.49 4.12
N GLN A 28 20.10 -8.47 4.99
CA GLN A 28 18.74 -8.90 5.33
C GLN A 28 17.97 -7.76 6.02
N LEU A 29 18.59 -7.07 6.98
CA LEU A 29 17.98 -5.89 7.62
C LEU A 29 17.57 -4.81 6.60
N MET A 30 18.42 -4.55 5.60
CA MET A 30 18.10 -3.58 4.55
C MET A 30 16.95 -4.05 3.65
N VAL A 31 16.92 -5.34 3.29
CA VAL A 31 15.82 -5.90 2.49
C VAL A 31 14.50 -5.80 3.26
N GLU A 32 14.46 -6.24 4.52
CA GLU A 32 13.26 -6.14 5.37
C GLU A 32 12.78 -4.69 5.53
N GLY A 33 13.70 -3.75 5.73
CA GLY A 33 13.37 -2.33 5.83
C GLY A 33 12.80 -1.76 4.53
N LEU A 34 13.35 -2.16 3.37
CA LEU A 34 12.84 -1.75 2.06
C LEU A 34 11.48 -2.38 1.78
N GLU A 35 11.31 -3.67 2.06
CA GLU A 35 10.01 -4.37 1.94
C GLU A 35 8.95 -3.69 2.80
N TYR A 36 9.28 -3.34 4.04
CA TYR A 36 8.36 -2.64 4.94
C TYR A 36 7.89 -1.29 4.38
N VAL A 37 8.80 -0.48 3.82
CA VAL A 37 8.45 0.84 3.25
C VAL A 37 7.73 0.71 1.91
N THR A 38 8.09 -0.28 1.09
CA THR A 38 7.54 -0.47 -0.25
C THR A 38 6.23 -1.26 -0.27
N ALA A 39 5.90 -2.00 0.79
CA ALA A 39 4.61 -2.67 0.96
C ALA A 39 3.41 -1.69 1.04
N GLY A 40 3.67 -0.38 1.09
CA GLY A 40 2.66 0.64 1.33
C GLY A 40 2.24 0.68 2.80
N PRO A 41 1.39 1.64 3.21
CA PRO A 41 0.71 1.50 4.49
C PRO A 41 0.02 0.13 4.51
N PRO A 42 -0.09 -0.57 5.66
CA PRO A 42 -1.00 -1.69 5.77
C PRO A 42 -2.39 -1.15 5.36
N ARG A 43 -2.76 -1.38 4.10
CA ARG A 43 -4.10 -1.12 3.61
C ARG A 43 -4.91 -2.17 4.32
N GLN A 44 -5.53 -1.79 5.43
CA GLN A 44 -6.58 -2.60 6.00
C GLN A 44 -7.50 -2.95 4.83
N PRO A 45 -7.73 -4.24 4.56
CA PRO A 45 -8.77 -4.63 3.63
C PRO A 45 -9.99 -3.80 4.01
N THR A 46 -10.50 -2.99 3.09
CA THR A 46 -11.74 -2.28 3.38
C THR A 46 -12.79 -3.37 3.49
N GLU A 47 -13.17 -3.73 4.72
CA GLU A 47 -14.29 -4.63 4.94
C GLU A 47 -15.53 -3.88 4.47
N LEU A 48 -16.06 -4.31 3.33
CA LEU A 48 -17.31 -3.80 2.83
C LEU A 48 -18.41 -4.20 3.83
N THR A 49 -19.23 -3.22 4.21
CA THR A 49 -20.51 -3.48 4.87
C THR A 49 -21.42 -4.33 3.95
N GLU A 50 -22.47 -4.94 4.51
CA GLU A 50 -23.39 -5.76 3.70
C GLU A 50 -24.05 -4.94 2.58
N ASP A 51 -24.35 -3.67 2.83
CA ASP A 51 -24.90 -2.74 1.82
C ASP A 51 -23.87 -2.45 0.72
N GLU A 52 -22.60 -2.25 1.09
CA GLU A 52 -21.52 -1.99 0.13
C GLU A 52 -21.20 -3.23 -0.71
N LYS A 53 -21.27 -4.44 -0.15
CA LYS A 53 -21.10 -5.69 -0.88
C LYS A 53 -22.13 -5.90 -1.98
N GLU A 54 -23.26 -5.19 -1.94
CA GLU A 54 -24.21 -5.21 -3.05
C GLU A 54 -23.53 -4.65 -4.32
N PHE A 55 -22.92 -3.48 -4.22
CA PHE A 55 -22.40 -2.69 -5.34
C PHE A 55 -20.90 -2.87 -5.61
N LEU A 56 -20.11 -3.18 -4.57
CA LEU A 56 -18.66 -3.23 -4.58
C LEU A 56 -18.14 -4.67 -4.43
N GLU A 57 -16.96 -4.92 -4.99
CA GLU A 57 -16.14 -6.09 -4.75
C GLU A 57 -14.70 -5.65 -4.48
N ILE A 58 -13.92 -6.47 -3.78
CA ILE A 58 -12.52 -6.15 -3.48
C ILE A 58 -11.63 -6.74 -4.57
N ASP A 59 -10.81 -5.89 -5.20
CA ASP A 59 -9.84 -6.33 -6.21
C ASP A 59 -8.61 -7.04 -5.57
N PRO A 60 -7.71 -7.63 -6.36
CA PRO A 60 -6.50 -8.29 -5.85
C PRO A 60 -5.55 -7.38 -5.06
N TYR A 61 -5.74 -6.06 -5.12
CA TYR A 61 -4.96 -5.06 -4.39
C TYR A 61 -5.67 -4.54 -3.12
N GLY A 62 -6.83 -5.11 -2.77
CA GLY A 62 -7.59 -4.73 -1.58
C GLY A 62 -8.46 -3.49 -1.78
N ILE A 63 -8.73 -3.08 -3.03
CA ILE A 63 -9.44 -1.84 -3.36
C ILE A 63 -10.91 -2.18 -3.69
N PRO A 64 -11.89 -1.49 -3.08
CA PRO A 64 -13.29 -1.57 -3.51
C PRO A 64 -13.45 -1.08 -4.94
N VAL A 65 -13.94 -1.96 -5.81
CA VAL A 65 -14.28 -1.66 -7.19
C VAL A 65 -15.75 -1.96 -7.43
N LEU A 66 -16.40 -1.16 -8.29
CA LEU A 66 -17.78 -1.42 -8.67
C LEU A 66 -17.86 -2.74 -9.44
N LYS A 67 -18.81 -3.60 -9.05
CA LYS A 67 -19.11 -4.82 -9.82
C LYS A 67 -19.47 -4.44 -11.25
N LYS A 68 -18.98 -5.21 -12.23
CA LYS A 68 -19.35 -5.03 -13.64
C LYS A 68 -20.84 -5.32 -13.84
N ARG A 69 -21.67 -4.27 -13.81
CA ARG A 69 -23.12 -4.31 -14.05
C ARG A 69 -23.54 -3.82 -15.45
N GLY A 70 -22.59 -3.76 -16.39
CA GLY A 70 -22.86 -3.31 -17.76
C GLY A 70 -23.04 -1.79 -17.93
N VAL A 71 -22.93 -1.01 -16.84
CA VAL A 71 -22.98 0.45 -16.87
C VAL A 71 -21.55 1.00 -16.78
N VAL A 72 -21.20 1.89 -17.72
CA VAL A 72 -19.90 2.58 -17.72
C VAL A 72 -19.99 3.82 -16.85
N VAL A 73 -19.29 3.82 -15.73
CA VAL A 73 -19.16 5.02 -14.88
C VAL A 73 -18.12 5.94 -15.51
N THR A 74 -18.56 7.09 -16.00
CA THR A 74 -17.68 8.10 -16.61
C THR A 74 -17.38 9.22 -15.61
N ASN A 75 -16.28 9.95 -15.85
CA ASN A 75 -15.97 11.15 -15.04
C ASN A 75 -17.09 12.20 -15.09
N GLY A 76 -17.84 12.29 -16.20
CA GLY A 76 -19.00 13.18 -16.31
C GLY A 76 -20.11 12.80 -15.32
N LEU A 77 -20.43 11.51 -15.23
CA LEU A 77 -21.42 11.00 -14.27
C LEU A 77 -21.00 11.29 -12.83
N VAL A 78 -19.72 11.04 -12.49
CA VAL A 78 -19.20 11.29 -11.14
C VAL A 78 -19.24 12.78 -10.78
N ASN A 79 -18.89 13.66 -11.72
CA ASN A 79 -18.90 15.11 -11.47
C ASN A 79 -20.33 15.65 -11.30
N GLN A 80 -21.29 15.15 -12.07
CA GLN A 80 -22.70 15.51 -11.87
C GLN A 80 -23.20 15.11 -10.47
N MET A 81 -22.88 13.89 -10.02
CA MET A 81 -23.27 13.44 -8.67
C MET A 81 -22.62 14.29 -7.57
N ARG A 82 -21.37 14.73 -7.77
CA ARG A 82 -20.67 15.63 -6.84
C ARG A 82 -21.36 16.98 -6.73
N GLU A 83 -21.75 17.57 -7.86
CA GLU A 83 -22.51 18.82 -7.89
C GLU A 83 -23.88 18.68 -7.19
N GLU A 84 -24.61 17.61 -7.45
CA GLU A 84 -25.91 17.32 -6.80
C GLU A 84 -25.79 17.13 -5.28
N LEU A 85 -24.70 16.53 -4.82
CA LEU A 85 -24.42 16.28 -3.40
C LEU A 85 -23.66 17.41 -2.70
N GLY A 86 -23.22 18.43 -3.45
CA GLY A 86 -22.48 19.58 -2.94
C GLY A 86 -21.09 19.27 -2.39
N ILE A 87 -20.39 18.26 -2.96
CA ILE A 87 -19.06 17.79 -2.54
C ILE A 87 -18.00 17.89 -3.64
#